data_AF-A0A1J4JTV0-F1
#
_entry.id   AF-A0A1J4JTV0-F1
#
_cell.length_a   1.000
_cell.length_b   1.000
_cell.length_c   1.000
_cell.angle_alpha   90.00
_cell.angle_beta   90.00
_cell.angle_gamma   90.00
#
_symmetry.space_group_name_H-M   'P 1'
#
loop_
_entity.id
_entity.type
_entity.pdbx_description
1 polymer ?
#
loop_
_entity_poly.entity_id
_entity_poly.type
_entity_poly.pdbx_seq_one_letter_code
_entity_poly.pdbx_strand_id
1 'polypeptide(L)'
;MEGVDHEVELANLQKLMENLRIQIEERPEIQPEVNMYLSNLLHSLQDNVTMSSVEQINAEESESIQLILNKFGNLRQSELVNITKKLSDQAQIRISRDILRNKELMIKWIELNISQLAPFIAAMNADSQ
;
A
#
# COMPACT_ATOMS: atom_id res chain seq x y z
N MET A 1 -39.51 -8.66 11.01
CA MET A 1 -38.21 -8.10 10.60
C MET A 1 -37.16 -9.01 11.19
N GLU A 2 -36.77 -10.02 10.42
CA GLU A 2 -35.84 -11.06 10.88
C GLU A 2 -34.42 -10.50 10.83
N GLY A 3 -33.82 -10.34 12.00
CA GLY A 3 -32.38 -10.16 12.12
C GLY A 3 -31.75 -11.49 11.74
N VAL A 4 -31.20 -11.56 10.53
CA VAL A 4 -30.34 -12.67 10.14
C VAL A 4 -29.14 -12.63 11.09
N ASP A 5 -28.99 -13.70 11.86
CA ASP A 5 -27.98 -13.81 12.90
C ASP A 5 -26.61 -13.93 12.22
N HIS A 6 -25.98 -12.77 11.99
CA HIS A 6 -24.74 -12.66 11.22
C HIS A 6 -23.62 -13.58 11.73
N GLU A 7 -23.65 -13.93 13.02
CA GLU A 7 -22.72 -14.91 13.61
C GLU A 7 -22.93 -16.32 13.06
N VAL A 8 -24.18 -16.73 12.81
CA VAL A 8 -24.52 -18.03 12.24
C VAL A 8 -24.13 -18.11 10.76
N GLU A 9 -24.33 -17.04 10.00
CA GLU A 9 -23.85 -16.95 8.62
C GLU A 9 -22.33 -17.02 8.53
N LEU A 10 -21.63 -16.30 9.42
CA LEU A 10 -20.17 -16.31 9.47
C LEU A 10 -19.63 -17.72 9.79
N ALA A 11 -20.23 -18.41 10.76
CA ALA A 11 -19.85 -19.77 11.13
C ALA A 11 -20.11 -20.77 9.97
N ASN A 12 -21.22 -20.62 9.25
CA ASN A 12 -21.53 -21.44 8.09
C ASN A 12 -20.56 -21.22 6.93
N LEU A 13 -20.17 -19.96 6.68
CA LEU A 13 -19.18 -19.61 5.67
C LEU A 13 -17.79 -20.17 6.03
N GLN A 14 -17.36 -20.05 7.29
CA GLN A 14 -16.10 -20.62 7.75
C GLN A 14 -16.05 -22.14 7.55
N LYS A 15 -17.15 -22.84 7.87
CA LYS A 15 -17.25 -24.28 7.68
C LYS A 15 -17.22 -24.70 6.20
N LEU A 16 -17.87 -23.93 5.32
CA LEU A 16 -17.83 -24.16 3.88
C LEU A 16 -16.41 -23.95 3.32
N MET A 17 -15.73 -22.89 3.75
CA MET A 17 -14.36 -22.59 3.35
C MET A 17 -13.38 -23.71 3.76
N GLU A 18 -13.51 -24.24 4.98
CA GLU A 18 -12.66 -25.34 5.45
C GLU A 18 -12.91 -26.64 4.66
N ASN A 19 -14.18 -26.96 4.38
CA ASN A 19 -14.50 -28.12 3.54
C ASN A 19 -13.94 -28.00 2.12
N LEU A 20 -14.01 -26.81 1.51
CA LEU A 20 -13.44 -26.55 0.19
C LEU A 20 -11.92 -26.65 0.21
N ARG A 21 -11.27 -26.15 1.26
CA ARG A 21 -9.82 -26.25 1.45
C ARG A 21 -9.37 -27.71 1.48
N ILE A 22 -10.03 -28.56 2.27
CA ILE A 22 -9.71 -30.00 2.35
C ILE A 22 -9.85 -30.66 0.97
N GLN A 23 -10.92 -30.36 0.23
CA GLN A 23 -11.13 -30.91 -1.12
C GLN A 23 -10.07 -30.47 -2.15
N ILE A 24 -9.50 -29.27 -1.98
CA ILE A 24 -8.41 -28.75 -2.83
C ILE A 24 -7.08 -29.39 -2.42
N GLU A 25 -6.82 -29.58 -1.12
CA GLU A 25 -5.60 -30.23 -0.62
C GLU A 25 -5.49 -31.69 -1.09
N GLU A 26 -6.62 -32.40 -1.21
CA GLU A 26 -6.71 -33.77 -1.72
C GLU A 26 -6.51 -33.90 -3.25
N ARG A 27 -6.40 -32.78 -3.99
CA ARG A 27 -6.24 -32.75 -5.45
C ARG A 27 -4.95 -32.03 -5.88
N PRO A 28 -3.79 -32.71 -5.84
CA PRO A 28 -2.49 -32.11 -6.14
C PRO A 28 -2.41 -31.51 -7.55
N GLU A 29 -3.20 -32.00 -8.50
CA GLU A 29 -3.27 -31.48 -9.87
C GLU A 29 -3.83 -30.05 -9.99
N ILE A 30 -4.65 -29.60 -9.04
CA ILE A 30 -5.31 -28.27 -9.09
C ILE A 30 -4.58 -27.24 -8.21
N GLN A 31 -3.69 -27.70 -7.31
CA GLN A 31 -2.92 -26.82 -6.44
C GLN A 31 -2.12 -25.73 -7.17
N PRO A 32 -1.46 -25.98 -8.33
CA PRO A 32 -0.74 -24.94 -9.05
C PRO A 32 -1.65 -23.78 -9.51
N GLU A 33 -2.85 -24.12 -9.98
CA GLU A 33 -3.83 -23.14 -10.49
C GLU A 33 -4.45 -22.34 -9.35
N VAL A 34 -4.80 -23.00 -8.23
CA VAL A 34 -5.29 -22.34 -7.02
C VAL A 34 -4.23 -21.42 -6.44
N ASN A 35 -2.96 -21.85 -6.37
CA ASN A 35 -1.86 -21.03 -5.86
C ASN A 35 -1.62 -19.80 -6.74
N MET A 36 -1.69 -19.95 -8.06
CA MET A 36 -1.59 -18.82 -8.99
C MET A 36 -2.74 -17.83 -8.79
N TYR A 37 -3.98 -18.33 -8.63
CA TYR A 37 -5.15 -17.48 -8.42
C TYR A 37 -5.09 -16.73 -7.08
N LEU A 38 -4.67 -17.41 -6.01
CA LEU A 38 -4.47 -16.81 -4.69
C LEU A 38 -3.36 -15.75 -4.72
N SER A 39 -2.26 -16.01 -5.43
CA SER A 39 -1.16 -15.04 -5.58
C SER A 39 -1.63 -13.77 -6.31
N ASN A 40 -2.40 -13.92 -7.40
CA ASN A 40 -2.98 -12.80 -8.13
C ASN A 40 -3.99 -12.00 -7.29
N LEU A 41 -4.82 -12.70 -6.51
CA LEU A 41 -5.79 -12.08 -5.62
C LEU A 41 -5.10 -11.32 -4.47
N LEU A 42 -4.05 -11.90 -3.88
CA LEU A 42 -3.22 -11.24 -2.86
C LEU A 42 -2.56 -9.98 -3.40
N HIS A 43 -2.00 -10.01 -4.60
CA HIS A 43 -1.44 -8.81 -5.24
C HIS A 43 -2.51 -7.74 -5.47
N SER A 44 -3.68 -8.13 -5.97
CA SER A 44 -4.80 -7.20 -6.21
C SER A 44 -5.34 -6.59 -4.90
N LEU A 45 -5.39 -7.37 -3.82
CA LEU A 45 -5.81 -6.88 -2.50
C LEU A 45 -4.76 -5.97 -1.87
N GLN A 46 -3.47 -6.25 -2.03
CA GLN A 46 -2.39 -5.36 -1.60
C GLN A 46 -2.44 -4.01 -2.33
N ASP A 47 -2.75 -4.02 -3.62
CA ASP A 47 -2.92 -2.80 -4.42
C ASP A 47 -4.18 -2.00 -3.99
N ASN A 48 -5.23 -2.67 -3.50
CA ASN A 48 -6.48 -2.01 -3.07
C ASN A 48 -6.46 -1.53 -1.61
N VAL A 49 -5.83 -2.27 -0.68
CA VAL A 49 -5.73 -1.90 0.75
C VAL A 49 -4.91 -0.62 0.96
N THR A 50 -4.07 -0.24 0.01
CA THR A 50 -3.33 1.04 0.08
C THR A 50 -4.17 2.28 -0.28
N MET A 51 -5.38 2.12 -0.84
CA MET A 51 -6.12 3.23 -1.48
C MET A 51 -7.53 3.49 -0.95
N SER A 52 -8.18 2.57 -0.21
CA SER A 52 -9.56 2.79 0.27
C SER A 52 -9.68 3.64 1.54
N SER A 53 -8.58 3.89 2.27
CA SER A 53 -8.55 4.73 3.48
C SER A 53 -8.04 6.14 3.20
N VAL A 54 -8.39 6.75 2.06
CA VAL A 54 -8.14 8.18 1.81
C VAL A 54 -9.19 8.98 2.58
N GLU A 55 -9.05 9.01 3.91
CA GLU A 55 -9.54 10.14 4.69
C GLU A 55 -8.84 11.41 4.17
N GLN A 56 -9.59 12.49 4.06
CA GLN A 56 -9.17 13.76 3.50
C GLN A 56 -7.88 14.23 4.18
N ILE A 57 -6.76 14.21 3.46
CA ILE A 57 -5.45 14.56 4.01
C ILE A 57 -5.37 16.09 4.12
N ASN A 58 -5.34 16.60 5.34
CA ASN A 58 -4.86 17.96 5.61
C ASN A 58 -3.33 17.94 5.52
N ALA A 59 -2.79 18.29 4.34
CA ALA A 59 -1.36 18.28 4.06
C ALA A 59 -0.54 19.20 5.00
N GLU A 60 -1.19 20.14 5.69
CA GLU A 60 -0.56 21.07 6.63
C GLU A 60 -0.23 20.43 8.00
N GLU A 61 -0.92 19.34 8.38
CA GLU A 61 -0.83 18.75 9.73
C GLU A 61 0.09 17.52 9.81
N SER A 62 0.51 16.94 8.68
CA SER A 62 1.38 15.76 8.71
C SER A 62 2.84 16.16 8.95
N GLU A 63 3.40 15.73 10.08
CA GLU A 63 4.82 15.94 10.45
C GLU A 63 5.78 15.44 9.35
N SER A 64 5.39 14.36 8.65
CA SER A 64 6.13 13.76 7.54
C SER A 64 6.24 14.71 6.34
N ILE A 65 5.16 15.44 6.05
CA ILE A 65 5.11 16.43 4.97
C ILE A 65 5.93 17.65 5.35
N GLN A 66 5.84 18.09 6.61
CA GLN A 66 6.66 19.20 7.09
C GLN A 66 8.15 18.86 7.02
N LEU A 67 8.57 17.64 7.31
CA LEU A 67 9.97 17.21 7.14
C LEU A 67 10.47 17.36 5.69
N ILE A 68 9.64 17.02 4.71
CA ILE A 68 9.97 17.16 3.29
C ILE A 68 9.94 18.62 2.85
N LEU A 69 8.91 19.38 3.24
CA LEU A 69 8.78 20.79 2.91
C LEU A 69 9.88 21.63 3.58
N ASN A 70 10.27 21.30 4.81
CA ASN A 70 11.36 21.96 5.52
C ASN A 70 12.71 21.66 4.87
N LYS A 71 12.90 20.43 4.34
CA LYS A 71 14.16 20.02 3.74
C LYS A 71 14.31 20.44 2.28
N PHE A 72 13.24 20.38 1.51
CA PHE A 72 13.27 20.57 0.06
C PHE A 72 12.45 21.77 -0.43
N GLY A 73 11.75 22.48 0.45
CA GLY A 73 10.92 23.62 0.12
C GLY A 73 9.63 23.24 -0.60
N ASN A 74 9.04 24.21 -1.30
CA ASN A 74 7.81 24.02 -2.06
C ASN A 74 8.12 23.30 -3.39
N LEU A 75 8.02 21.97 -3.38
CA LEU A 75 8.39 21.11 -4.50
C LEU A 75 7.37 21.14 -5.65
N ARG A 76 7.88 21.29 -6.87
CA ARG A 76 7.14 21.02 -8.12
C ARG A 76 6.93 19.52 -8.28
N GLN A 77 5.89 19.13 -9.03
CA GLN A 77 5.52 17.73 -9.26
C GLN A 77 6.70 16.89 -9.77
N SER A 78 7.47 17.41 -10.73
CA SER A 78 8.65 16.73 -11.29
C SER A 78 9.76 16.51 -10.27
N GLU A 79 9.96 17.48 -9.38
CA GLU A 79 10.97 17.40 -8.31
C GLU A 79 10.55 16.36 -7.26
N LEU A 80 9.26 16.35 -6.89
CA LEU A 80 8.70 15.36 -5.98
C LEU A 80 8.76 13.94 -6.55
N VAL A 81 8.52 13.76 -7.85
CA VAL A 81 8.69 12.46 -8.52
C VAL A 81 10.13 11.97 -8.41
N ASN A 82 11.11 12.84 -8.63
CA ASN A 82 12.52 12.47 -8.57
C ASN A 82 12.93 12.09 -7.15
N ILE A 83 12.49 12.84 -6.14
CA ILE A 83 12.76 12.55 -4.73
C ILE A 83 12.10 11.23 -4.33
N THR A 84 10.82 11.06 -4.65
CA THR A 84 10.07 9.84 -4.29
C THR A 84 10.67 8.59 -4.93
N LYS A 85 11.10 8.66 -6.19
CA LYS A 85 11.80 7.56 -6.86
C LYS A 85 13.14 7.24 -6.18
N LYS A 86 13.96 8.25 -5.89
CA LYS A 86 15.24 8.05 -5.22
C LYS A 86 15.08 7.43 -3.84
N LEU A 87 14.07 7.86 -3.08
CA LEU A 87 13.72 7.30 -1.78
C LEU A 87 13.23 5.84 -1.90
N SER A 88 12.38 5.56 -2.89
CA SER A 88 11.93 4.20 -3.23
C SER A 88 13.11 3.28 -3.56
N ASP A 89 14.05 3.74 -4.37
CA ASP A 89 15.25 2.97 -4.75
C ASP A 89 16.18 2.73 -3.54
N GLN A 90 16.40 3.75 -2.71
CA GLN A 90 17.28 3.67 -1.54
C GLN A 90 16.72 2.79 -0.43
N ALA A 91 15.41 2.88 -0.18
CA ALA A 91 14.72 2.06 0.81
C ALA A 91 14.28 0.69 0.27
N GLN A 92 14.49 0.42 -1.04
CA GLN A 92 14.01 -0.77 -1.74
C GLN A 92 12.50 -1.02 -1.59
N ILE A 93 11.72 0.07 -1.47
CA ILE A 93 10.26 0.01 -1.37
C ILE A 93 9.67 0.24 -2.74
N ARG A 94 8.87 -0.71 -3.23
CA ARG A 94 8.22 -0.59 -4.54
C ARG A 94 7.22 0.57 -4.54
N ILE A 95 7.30 1.41 -5.57
CA ILE A 95 6.31 2.45 -5.82
C ILE A 95 5.62 2.25 -7.17
N SER A 96 4.29 2.40 -7.18
CA SER A 96 3.49 2.31 -8.42
C SER A 96 3.65 3.57 -9.28
N ARG A 97 3.54 3.40 -10.60
CA ARG A 97 3.55 4.53 -11.55
C ARG A 97 2.37 5.48 -11.34
N ASP A 98 1.24 4.98 -10.85
CA ASP A 98 0.04 5.80 -10.63
C ASP A 98 0.20 6.71 -9.42
N ILE A 99 0.93 6.24 -8.39
CA ILE A 99 1.33 7.07 -7.24
C ILE A 99 2.19 8.24 -7.75
N LEU A 100 3.19 7.97 -8.59
CA LEU A 100 4.09 9.00 -9.14
C LEU A 100 3.39 10.05 -10.03
N ARG A 101 2.15 9.79 -10.49
CA ARG A 101 1.40 10.74 -11.32
C ARG A 101 0.59 11.74 -10.50
N ASN A 102 0.36 11.46 -9.22
CA ASN A 102 -0.48 12.30 -8.36
C ASN A 102 0.34 12.81 -7.15
N LYS A 103 0.38 14.13 -6.98
CA LYS A 103 1.12 14.78 -5.88
C LYS A 103 0.67 14.27 -4.51
N GLU A 104 -0.63 14.18 -4.30
CA GLU A 104 -1.24 13.76 -3.04
C GLU A 104 -0.94 12.28 -2.74
N LEU A 105 -0.98 11.42 -3.77
CA LEU A 105 -0.64 10.01 -3.59
C LEU A 105 0.85 9.80 -3.27
N MET A 106 1.76 10.56 -3.91
CA MET A 106 3.18 10.50 -3.55
C MET A 106 3.39 10.92 -2.11
N ILE A 107 2.77 12.02 -1.69
CA ILE A 107 2.83 12.52 -0.32
C ILE A 107 2.36 11.44 0.66
N LYS A 108 1.19 10.84 0.41
CA LYS A 108 0.65 9.78 1.26
C LYS A 108 1.56 8.54 1.29
N TRP A 109 2.11 8.16 0.15
CA TRP A 109 3.04 7.03 0.09
C TRP A 109 4.28 7.29 0.93
N ILE A 110 4.82 8.51 0.92
CA ILE A 110 5.97 8.86 1.78
C ILE A 110 5.57 8.80 3.26
N GLU A 111 4.42 9.36 3.62
CA GLU A 111 3.90 9.31 4.99
C GLU A 111 3.74 7.88 5.51
N LEU A 112 3.13 7.00 4.71
CA LEU A 112 2.96 5.58 5.07
C LEU A 112 4.29 4.83 5.25
N ASN A 113 5.36 5.30 4.62
CA ASN A 113 6.67 4.66 4.64
C ASN A 113 7.72 5.47 5.44
N ILE A 114 7.30 6.52 6.17
CA ILE A 114 8.23 7.52 6.73
C ILE A 114 9.28 6.89 7.65
N SER A 115 8.91 5.89 8.45
CA SER A 115 9.84 5.19 9.35
C SER A 115 10.99 4.51 8.62
N GLN A 116 10.76 4.05 7.38
CA GLN A 116 11.79 3.44 6.52
C GLN A 116 12.52 4.50 5.69
N LEU A 117 11.85 5.58 5.32
CA LEU A 117 12.41 6.64 4.47
C LEU A 117 13.23 7.67 5.25
N ALA A 118 12.94 7.89 6.53
CA ALA A 118 13.53 8.96 7.35
C ALA A 118 15.07 8.98 7.35
N PRO A 119 15.80 7.84 7.46
CA PRO A 119 17.27 7.84 7.40
C PRO A 119 17.80 8.36 6.05
N PHE A 120 17.11 8.04 4.96
CA PHE A 120 17.49 8.45 3.60
C PHE A 120 17.12 9.90 3.33
N ILE A 121 15.94 10.33 3.79
CA ILE A 121 15.53 11.74 3.76
C ILE A 121 16.57 12.56 4.50
N ALA A 122 17.01 12.17 5.70
CA ALA A 122 18.06 12.85 6.47
C ALA A 122 19.41 12.90 5.74
N ALA A 123 19.78 11.86 5.00
CA ALA A 123 21.02 11.78 4.24
C ALA A 123 20.98 12.49 2.87
N MET A 124 19.81 12.81 2.32
CA MET A 124 19.70 13.53 1.04
C MET A 124 20.14 15.00 1.20
N ASN A 125 21.10 15.45 0.38
CA ASN A 125 21.43 16.87 0.29
C ASN A 125 20.32 17.63 -0.46
N ALA A 126 19.94 18.81 0.04
CA ALA A 126 19.02 19.70 -0.66
C ALA A 126 19.64 20.28 -1.96
N ASP A 127 20.97 20.23 -2.07
CA ASP A 127 21.78 20.89 -3.11
C ASP A 127 21.93 20.10 -4.43
N SER A 128 20.90 19.35 -4.86
CA SER A 128 20.87 18.84 -6.23
C SER A 128 19.96 19.70 -7.10
N GLN A 129 20.32 20.99 -7.21
CA GLN A 129 19.88 21.86 -8.30
C GLN A 129 21.06 22.10 -9.25
#